data_AF-A0A838RKQ3-F1
#
_entry.id   AF-A0A838RKQ3-F1
#
_cell.length_a   1.000
_cell.length_b   1.000
_cell.length_c   1.000
_cell.angle_alpha   90.00
_cell.angle_beta   90.00
_cell.angle_gamma   90.00
#
_symmetry.space_group_name_H-M   'P 1'
#
loop_
_entity.id
_entity.type
_entity.pdbx_description
1 polymer ?
#
loop_
_entity_poly.entity_id
_entity_poly.type
_entity_poly.pdbx_seq_one_letter_code
_entity_poly.pdbx_strand_id
1 'polypeptide(L)'
;MTLASYVKQLMSRISLGINAVADAAGVAGGTLHNIMRGKTEHPTPDVLERLARYFGEAEGDQRRIYQDLMTLAGYLDFLPLPLNPTGPTSSESHDITVGEVHEEGS
;
A
#
# COMPACT_ATOMS: atom_id res chain seq x y z
N MET A 1 4.95 -2.16 -14.89
CA MET A 1 5.65 -0.87 -14.67
C MET A 1 6.59 -1.05 -13.48
N THR A 2 7.76 -0.41 -13.43
CA THR A 2 8.71 -0.54 -12.30
C THR A 2 8.76 0.73 -11.47
N LEU A 3 9.22 0.64 -10.22
CA LEU A 3 9.47 1.80 -9.34
C LEU A 3 10.31 2.87 -10.05
N ALA A 4 11.42 2.44 -10.66
CA ALA A 4 12.33 3.34 -11.39
C ALA A 4 11.63 4.08 -12.54
N SER A 5 10.78 3.39 -13.30
CA SER A 5 10.04 3.99 -14.42
C SER A 5 8.92 4.92 -13.95
N TYR A 6 8.27 4.61 -12.81
CA TYR A 6 7.26 5.47 -12.21
C TYR A 6 7.87 6.77 -11.68
N VAL A 7 8.99 6.70 -10.95
CA VAL A 7 9.70 7.90 -10.49
C VAL A 7 10.19 8.76 -11.66
N LYS A 8 10.64 8.16 -12.77
CA LYS A 8 10.97 8.92 -14.00
C LYS A 8 9.77 9.64 -14.59
N GLN A 9 8.59 9.01 -14.58
CA GLN A 9 7.37 9.63 -15.08
C GLN A 9 6.93 10.81 -14.21
N LEU A 10 7.10 10.71 -12.89
CA LEU A 10 6.85 11.83 -11.98
C LEU A 10 7.85 12.98 -12.24
N MET A 11 9.14 12.64 -12.38
CA MET A 11 10.18 13.60 -12.73
C MET A 11 9.93 14.30 -14.07
N SER A 12 9.38 13.62 -15.08
CA SER A 12 9.12 14.25 -16.39
C SER A 12 8.02 15.31 -16.36
N ARG A 13 7.23 15.40 -15.28
CA ARG A 13 6.23 16.46 -15.09
C ARG A 13 6.87 17.76 -14.57
N ILE A 14 8.12 17.70 -14.11
CA ILE A 14 8.81 18.81 -13.46
C ILE A 14 10.06 19.16 -14.28
N SER A 15 10.24 20.45 -14.57
CA SER A 15 11.42 20.94 -15.30
C SER A 15 12.64 21.17 -14.38
N LEU A 16 12.83 20.31 -13.38
CA LEU A 16 13.92 20.41 -12.40
C LEU A 16 14.88 19.22 -12.52
N GLY A 17 16.16 19.48 -12.25
CA GLY A 17 17.19 18.45 -12.19
C GLY A 17 17.01 17.52 -10.99
N ILE A 18 17.51 16.29 -11.10
CA ILE A 18 17.41 15.24 -10.05
C ILE A 18 17.86 15.74 -8.67
N ASN A 19 18.98 16.46 -8.60
CA ASN A 19 19.50 16.97 -7.34
C ASN A 19 18.58 18.03 -6.70
N ALA A 20 17.97 18.91 -7.51
CA ALA A 20 17.05 19.93 -7.02
C ALA A 20 15.75 19.31 -6.49
N VAL A 21 15.24 18.28 -7.19
CA VAL A 21 14.06 17.53 -6.72
C VAL A 21 14.37 16.77 -5.43
N ALA A 22 15.53 16.11 -5.35
CA ALA A 22 15.92 15.40 -4.15
C ALA A 22 16.05 16.34 -2.94
N ASP A 23 16.68 17.49 -3.13
CA ASP A 23 16.83 18.52 -2.10
C ASP A 23 15.48 19.05 -1.63
N ALA A 24 14.59 19.41 -2.56
CA ALA A 24 13.25 19.91 -2.23
C ALA A 24 12.35 18.85 -1.57
N ALA A 25 12.54 17.56 -1.91
CA ALA A 25 11.86 16.45 -1.26
C ALA A 25 12.50 16.06 0.08
N GLY A 26 13.67 16.62 0.45
CA GLY A 26 14.40 16.22 1.67
C GLY A 26 14.96 14.79 1.60
N VAL A 27 15.36 14.34 0.40
CA VAL A 27 15.94 13.02 0.13
C VAL A 27 17.37 13.20 -0.38
N ALA A 28 18.28 12.29 -0.04
CA ALA A 28 19.64 12.35 -0.58
C ALA A 28 19.63 12.20 -2.12
N GLY A 29 20.30 13.11 -2.84
CA GLY A 29 20.36 13.08 -4.31
C GLY A 29 20.86 11.75 -4.90
N GLY A 30 21.83 11.12 -4.24
CA GLY A 30 22.32 9.79 -4.60
C GLY A 30 21.24 8.71 -4.49
N THR A 31 20.36 8.79 -3.48
CA THR A 31 19.24 7.87 -3.29
C THR A 31 18.23 8.00 -4.43
N LEU A 32 17.78 9.23 -4.75
CA LEU A 32 16.86 9.44 -5.87
C LEU A 32 17.46 8.99 -7.21
N HIS A 33 18.73 9.32 -7.45
CA HIS A 33 19.43 8.88 -8.65
C HIS A 33 19.51 7.35 -8.75
N ASN A 34 19.80 6.64 -7.66
CA ASN A 34 19.86 5.18 -7.65
C ASN A 34 18.49 4.54 -7.86
N ILE A 35 17.42 5.09 -7.28
CA ILE A 35 16.04 4.65 -7.55
C ILE A 35 15.71 4.78 -9.04
N MET A 36 15.98 5.94 -9.65
CA MET A 36 15.73 6.17 -11.08
C MET A 36 16.58 5.25 -11.98
N ARG A 37 17.78 4.87 -11.55
CA ARG A 37 18.62 3.91 -12.29
C ARG A 37 18.21 2.45 -12.06
N GLY A 38 17.24 2.18 -11.18
CA GLY A 38 16.88 0.82 -10.78
C GLY A 38 17.94 0.13 -9.91
N LYS A 39 18.89 0.88 -9.34
CA LYS A 39 19.91 0.37 -8.41
C LYS A 39 19.39 0.25 -6.97
N THR A 40 18.23 0.85 -6.69
CA THR A 40 17.55 0.77 -5.40
C THR A 40 16.10 0.39 -5.67
N GLU A 41 15.79 -0.89 -5.44
CA GLU A 41 14.45 -1.48 -5.68
C GLU A 41 13.55 -1.36 -4.44
N HIS A 42 14.15 -1.31 -3.25
CA HIS A 42 13.44 -1.23 -1.96
C HIS A 42 13.91 -0.02 -1.13
N PRO A 43 13.67 1.23 -1.59
CA PRO A 43 13.93 2.42 -0.78
C PRO A 43 12.99 2.45 0.43
N THR A 44 13.43 3.06 1.53
CA THR A 44 12.66 3.08 2.78
C THR A 44 11.29 3.78 2.60
N PRO A 45 10.26 3.38 3.37
CA PRO A 45 8.95 4.02 3.31
C PRO A 45 8.98 5.54 3.54
N ASP A 46 9.86 6.02 4.43
CA ASP A 46 10.07 7.47 4.65
C ASP A 46 10.56 8.19 3.38
N VAL A 47 11.47 7.58 2.61
CA VAL A 47 11.91 8.15 1.32
C VAL A 47 10.75 8.18 0.33
N LEU A 48 9.94 7.11 0.26
CA LEU A 48 8.79 7.05 -0.62
C LEU A 48 7.71 8.08 -0.24
N GLU A 49 7.47 8.27 1.05
CA GLU A 49 6.53 9.27 1.58
C GLU A 49 6.98 10.69 1.22
N ARG A 50 8.27 11.01 1.43
CA ARG A 50 8.85 12.31 1.07
C ARG A 50 8.70 12.61 -0.42
N LEU A 51 9.00 11.63 -1.28
CA LEU A 51 8.79 11.77 -2.72
C LEU A 51 7.31 11.99 -3.05
N ALA A 52 6.40 11.24 -2.44
CA ALA A 52 4.96 11.39 -2.68
C ALA A 52 4.42 12.76 -2.26
N ARG A 53 4.87 13.29 -1.11
CA ARG A 53 4.54 14.65 -0.65
C ARG A 53 5.04 15.72 -1.61
N TYR A 54 6.23 15.52 -2.19
CA TYR A 54 6.79 16.46 -3.16
C TYR A 54 6.05 16.44 -4.51
N PHE A 55 5.72 15.26 -5.02
CA PHE A 55 5.07 15.12 -6.33
C PHE A 55 3.55 15.33 -6.30
N GLY A 56 2.90 15.23 -5.14
CA GLY A 56 1.46 15.42 -4.99
C GLY A 56 1.12 16.84 -4.53
N GLU A 57 0.36 17.57 -5.33
CA GLU A 57 -0.13 18.92 -4.99
C GLU A 57 -1.23 18.90 -3.92
N ALA A 58 -2.09 17.89 -3.95
CA ALA A 58 -3.19 17.69 -3.02
C ALA A 58 -3.01 16.42 -2.17
N GLU A 59 -3.59 16.38 -0.97
CA GLU A 59 -3.49 15.23 -0.05
C GLU A 59 -3.94 13.90 -0.70
N GLY A 60 -4.97 13.95 -1.55
CA GLY A 60 -5.43 12.78 -2.29
C GLY A 60 -4.40 12.23 -3.28
N ASP A 61 -3.69 13.12 -3.98
CA ASP A 61 -2.63 12.73 -4.92
C ASP A 61 -1.40 12.23 -4.18
N GLN A 62 -1.03 12.86 -3.06
CA GLN A 62 0.08 12.40 -2.22
C GLN A 62 -0.18 10.96 -1.74
N ARG A 63 -1.39 10.67 -1.26
CA ARG A 63 -1.77 9.32 -0.81
C ARG A 63 -1.70 8.30 -1.94
N ARG A 64 -2.21 8.64 -3.12
CA ARG A 64 -2.18 7.76 -4.30
C ARG A 64 -0.75 7.49 -4.77
N ILE A 65 0.06 8.53 -4.91
CA ILE A 65 1.46 8.41 -5.33
C ILE A 65 2.24 7.56 -4.32
N TYR A 66 2.02 7.77 -3.01
CA TYR A 66 2.66 6.97 -1.97
C TYR A 66 2.26 5.49 -2.06
N GLN A 67 0.98 5.18 -2.26
CA GLN A 67 0.53 3.79 -2.42
C GLN A 67 1.13 3.13 -3.66
N ASP A 68 1.16 3.83 -4.79
CA ASP A 68 1.79 3.34 -6.03
C ASP A 68 3.28 3.05 -5.79
N LEU A 69 4.00 3.97 -5.14
CA LEU A 69 5.42 3.80 -4.79
C LEU A 69 5.64 2.59 -3.85
N MET A 70 4.82 2.45 -2.82
CA MET A 70 4.90 1.35 -1.85
C MET A 70 4.61 -0.01 -2.52
N THR A 71 3.64 -0.05 -3.43
CA THR A 71 3.31 -1.25 -4.22
C THR A 71 4.48 -1.61 -5.13
N LEU A 72 4.99 -0.65 -5.91
CA LEU A 72 6.08 -0.88 -6.84
C LEU A 72 7.43 -1.20 -6.17
N ALA A 73 7.59 -0.81 -4.91
CA ALA A 73 8.73 -1.19 -4.06
C ALA A 73 8.53 -2.54 -3.33
N GLY A 74 7.40 -3.22 -3.54
CA GLY A 74 7.10 -4.55 -3.01
C GLY A 74 6.61 -4.57 -1.56
N TYR A 75 6.25 -3.43 -0.98
CA TYR A 75 5.75 -3.37 0.41
C TYR A 75 4.28 -3.79 0.54
N LEU A 76 3.49 -3.69 -0.54
CA LEU A 76 2.04 -3.97 -0.52
C LEU A 76 1.64 -5.26 -1.25
N ASP A 77 2.54 -5.87 -2.03
CA ASP A 77 2.31 -7.19 -2.67
C ASP A 77 2.10 -8.34 -1.65
N PHE A 78 2.37 -8.10 -0.36
CA PHE A 78 2.20 -9.07 0.74
C PHE A 78 1.04 -8.76 1.68
N LEU A 79 0.09 -7.90 1.33
CA LEU A 79 -1.17 -7.86 2.08
C LEU A 79 -2.02 -9.05 1.63
N PRO A 80 -2.26 -10.08 2.48
CA PRO A 80 -3.32 -11.02 2.19
C PRO A 80 -4.60 -10.20 2.01
N LEU A 81 -5.26 -10.37 0.84
CA LEU A 81 -6.60 -9.86 0.63
C LEU A 81 -7.42 -10.14 1.90
N PRO A 82 -8.22 -9.19 2.41
CA PRO A 82 -9.13 -9.51 3.50
C PRO A 82 -9.91 -10.75 3.05
N LEU A 83 -9.72 -11.87 3.75
CA LEU A 83 -10.60 -13.02 3.69
C LEU A 83 -11.97 -12.46 3.95
N ASN A 84 -12.74 -12.24 2.89
CA ASN A 84 -14.14 -11.90 3.00
C ASN A 84 -14.75 -13.07 3.77
N PRO A 85 -15.20 -12.92 5.03
CA PRO A 85 -16.09 -13.90 5.58
C PRO A 85 -17.45 -13.55 4.97
N THR A 86 -17.63 -13.84 3.68
CA THR A 86 -18.95 -14.20 3.19
C THR A 86 -19.28 -15.54 3.85
N GLY A 87 -19.50 -15.51 5.16
CA GLY A 87 -20.28 -16.52 5.82
C GLY A 87 -21.63 -16.49 5.11
N PRO A 88 -22.13 -17.62 4.61
CA PRO A 88 -23.50 -17.66 4.16
C PRO A 88 -24.38 -17.30 5.35
N THR A 89 -25.02 -16.13 5.27
CA THR A 89 -26.35 -15.96 5.85
C THR A 89 -27.24 -16.96 5.11
N SER A 90 -27.49 -18.08 5.77
CA SER A 90 -28.57 -18.99 5.44
C SER A 90 -29.19 -19.38 6.76
N SER A 91 -30.17 -18.57 7.14
CA SER A 91 -31.23 -18.92 8.07
C SER A 91 -31.88 -20.21 7.55
N GLU A 92 -31.46 -21.34 8.10
CA GLU A 92 -32.22 -22.57 7.99
C GLU A 92 -32.88 -22.81 9.34
N SER A 93 -34.17 -22.47 9.40
CA SER A 93 -35.07 -22.95 10.44
C SER A 93 -35.10 -24.47 10.38
N HIS A 94 -34.53 -25.13 11.38
CA HIS A 94 -34.83 -26.53 11.67
C HIS A 94 -35.51 -26.60 13.04
N ASP A 95 -36.84 -26.55 12.97
CA ASP A 95 -37.72 -27.14 13.97
C ASP A 95 -37.48 -28.67 13.93
N ILE A 96 -36.88 -29.23 14.98
CA ILE A 96 -37.03 -30.66 15.30
C ILE A 96 -37.02 -30.86 16.82
N THR A 97 -38.20 -31.26 17.30
CA THR A 97 -38.49 -31.81 18.62
C THR A 97 -37.78 -33.16 18.81
N VAL A 98 -37.02 -33.30 19.90
CA VAL A 98 -36.62 -34.55 20.60
C VAL A 98 -36.13 -34.09 21.99
N GLY A 99 -36.48 -34.60 23.16
CA GLY A 99 -37.20 -35.77 23.62
C GLY A 99 -36.91 -35.83 25.13
N GLU A 100 -37.94 -36.16 25.90
CA GLU A 100 -37.94 -36.51 27.32
C GLU A 100 -36.67 -37.25 27.81
N VAL A 101 -36.13 -36.89 28.99
CA VAL A 101 -35.78 -37.83 30.07
C VAL A 101 -35.57 -37.12 31.43
N HIS A 102 -36.19 -37.72 32.43
CA HIS A 102 -36.09 -37.53 33.89
C HIS A 102 -34.65 -37.63 34.43
N GLU A 103 -34.30 -36.90 35.49
CA GLU A 103 -33.71 -37.50 36.71
C GLU A 103 -33.70 -36.52 37.91
N GLU A 104 -34.01 -37.09 39.07
CA GLU A 104 -34.16 -36.48 40.40
C GLU A 104 -32.80 -36.10 41.04
N GLY A 105 -32.79 -35.20 42.03
CA GLY A 105 -31.58 -34.98 42.83
C GLY A 105 -31.63 -33.86 43.88
N SER A 106 -32.34 -34.14 44.98
CA SER A 106 -32.24 -33.58 46.36
C SER A 106 -32.44 -32.09 46.62
#